data_AF-A0A3Q9W4H5-F1
#
_entry.id   AF-A0A3Q9W4H5-F1
#
_cell.length_a   1.000
_cell.length_b   1.000
_cell.length_c   1.000
_cell.angle_alpha   90.00
_cell.angle_beta   90.00
_cell.angle_gamma   90.00
#
_symmetry.space_group_name_H-M   'P 1'
#
loop_
_entity.id
_entity.type
_entity.pdbx_description
1 polymer ?
#
loop_
_entity_poly.entity_id
_entity_poly.type
_entity_poly.pdbx_seq_one_letter_code
_entity_poly.pdbx_strand_id
1 'polypeptide(L)'
;MILVLGASGATGKLVVEQLLSAQEPVRVLVRKCSTQLAWFKANPQLDVRVGDIAELSTNELNALVSGVQTVICCLGHRPTFQGIYGPPRRLVRDAVRNVCKAIDKSHAHTQVKFILMNSTGCRNELLNERPSLAHRAVVALLRLCLPPHPDNEAAARTLRAYSTIETGVDWVVVRPDSLIDEPEVSAYVIHPSPIRDAIFNAGQTSRINVAHFMCQLALDSGLWLQWQGQSPVLYNQSQP
;
A
#
# COMPACT_ATOMS: atom_id res chain seq x y z
N MET A 1 9.17 13.78 5.95
CA MET A 1 9.61 12.38 6.15
C MET A 1 8.50 11.44 5.70
N ILE A 2 8.81 10.60 4.72
CA ILE A 2 7.89 9.60 4.16
C ILE A 2 8.34 8.21 4.63
N LEU A 3 7.46 7.46 5.29
CA LEU A 3 7.70 6.09 5.70
C LEU A 3 7.22 5.11 4.63
N VAL A 4 8.10 4.27 4.11
CA VAL A 4 7.73 3.19 3.17
C VAL A 4 7.78 1.83 3.87
N LEU A 5 6.61 1.19 3.97
CA LEU A 5 6.47 -0.19 4.45
C LEU A 5 6.40 -1.14 3.26
N GLY A 6 7.09 -2.28 3.35
CA GLY A 6 7.24 -3.17 2.19
C GLY A 6 8.24 -2.67 1.15
N ALA A 7 9.18 -1.80 1.55
CA ALA A 7 10.21 -1.21 0.71
C ALA A 7 11.05 -2.22 -0.09
N SER A 8 11.23 -3.45 0.43
CA SER A 8 11.98 -4.50 -0.27
C SER A 8 11.14 -5.31 -1.26
N GLY A 9 9.85 -5.01 -1.42
CA GLY A 9 8.96 -5.65 -2.40
C GLY A 9 9.16 -5.08 -3.80
N ALA A 10 8.60 -5.76 -4.81
CA ALA A 10 8.74 -5.36 -6.22
C ALA A 10 8.27 -3.92 -6.47
N THR A 11 7.07 -3.54 -5.98
CA THR A 11 6.57 -2.16 -6.11
C THR A 11 7.22 -1.22 -5.08
N GLY A 12 7.42 -1.67 -3.84
CA GLY A 12 7.95 -0.83 -2.77
C GLY A 12 9.35 -0.31 -3.05
N LYS A 13 10.19 -1.11 -3.72
CA LYS A 13 11.54 -0.68 -4.13
C LYS A 13 11.46 0.48 -5.12
N LEU A 14 10.56 0.40 -6.10
CA LEU A 14 10.34 1.45 -7.08
C LEU A 14 9.81 2.74 -6.44
N VAL A 15 8.95 2.63 -5.41
CA VAL A 15 8.53 3.80 -4.61
C VAL A 15 9.74 4.48 -3.97
N VAL A 16 10.61 3.71 -3.33
CA VAL A 16 11.81 4.27 -2.69
C VAL A 16 12.72 4.95 -3.71
N GLU A 17 12.98 4.31 -4.86
CA GLU A 17 13.81 4.88 -5.93
C GLU A 17 13.25 6.19 -6.48
N GLN A 18 11.94 6.27 -6.68
CA GLN A 18 11.29 7.50 -7.16
C GLN A 18 11.29 8.62 -6.12
N LEU A 19 11.04 8.32 -4.84
CA LEU A 19 11.12 9.31 -3.77
C LEU A 19 12.55 9.84 -3.57
N LEU A 20 13.55 8.96 -3.66
CA LEU A 20 14.96 9.36 -3.62
C LEU A 20 15.33 10.26 -4.80
N SER A 21 14.83 9.95 -5.99
CA SER A 21 15.02 10.79 -7.19
C SER A 21 14.37 12.16 -7.03
N ALA A 22 13.25 12.24 -6.30
CA ALA A 22 12.59 13.47 -5.90
C ALA A 22 13.26 14.18 -4.70
N GLN A 23 14.38 13.66 -4.18
CA GLN A 23 15.14 14.20 -3.05
C GLN A 23 14.34 14.29 -1.73
N GLU A 24 13.35 13.42 -1.56
CA GLU A 24 12.52 13.39 -0.36
C GLU A 24 13.22 12.65 0.79
N PRO A 25 13.01 13.06 2.06
CA PRO A 25 13.48 12.32 3.21
C PRO A 25 12.64 11.04 3.38
N VAL A 26 13.27 9.89 3.12
CA VAL A 26 12.61 8.58 3.16
C VAL A 26 13.10 7.75 4.34
N ARG A 27 12.15 7.24 5.13
CA ARG A 27 12.36 6.18 6.12
C ARG A 27 11.84 4.87 5.57
N VAL A 28 12.60 3.79 5.75
CA VAL A 28 12.19 2.44 5.35
C VAL A 28 12.24 1.48 6.52
N LEU A 29 11.29 0.54 6.58
CA LEU A 29 11.39 -0.63 7.46
C LEU A 29 11.75 -1.85 6.61
N VAL A 30 12.92 -2.43 6.86
CA VAL A 30 13.45 -3.57 6.12
C VAL A 30 13.73 -4.72 7.08
N ARG A 31 13.26 -5.93 6.74
CA ARG A 31 13.53 -7.12 7.55
C ARG A 31 15.01 -7.47 7.54
N LYS A 32 15.49 -8.00 8.67
CA LYS A 32 16.88 -8.48 8.81
C LYS A 32 17.26 -9.54 7.75
N CYS A 33 16.31 -10.38 7.35
CA CYS A 33 16.49 -11.42 6.35
C CYS A 33 16.33 -10.95 4.90
N SER A 34 16.12 -9.66 4.65
CA SER A 34 16.00 -9.12 3.30
C SER A 34 17.34 -9.19 2.57
N THR A 35 17.36 -9.77 1.37
CA THR A 35 18.54 -9.79 0.49
C THR A 35 18.97 -8.38 0.06
N GLN A 36 18.07 -7.41 0.12
CA GLN A 36 18.31 -6.02 -0.25
C GLN A 36 18.82 -5.14 0.91
N LEU A 37 18.94 -5.68 2.13
CA LEU A 37 19.26 -4.89 3.33
C LEU A 37 20.59 -4.12 3.21
N ALA A 38 21.61 -4.74 2.60
CA ALA A 38 22.91 -4.11 2.39
C ALA A 38 22.79 -2.86 1.50
N TRP A 39 22.00 -2.92 0.42
CA TRP A 39 21.75 -1.78 -0.46
C TRP A 39 21.06 -0.63 0.28
N PHE A 40 20.02 -0.94 1.06
CA PHE A 40 19.32 0.07 1.86
C PHE A 40 20.28 0.76 2.84
N LYS A 41 21.08 0.00 3.58
CA LYS A 41 22.03 0.55 4.56
C LYS A 41 23.18 1.34 3.95
N ALA A 42 23.57 1.01 2.73
CA ALA A 42 24.64 1.72 2.02
C ALA A 42 24.19 3.08 1.47
N ASN A 43 22.88 3.33 1.38
CA ASN A 43 22.35 4.58 0.86
C ASN A 43 22.23 5.64 1.99
N PRO A 44 23.03 6.72 1.97
CA PRO A 44 23.02 7.73 3.02
C PRO A 44 21.76 8.61 3.03
N GLN A 45 20.96 8.59 1.97
CA GLN A 45 19.71 9.35 1.87
C GLN A 45 18.53 8.67 2.58
N LEU A 46 18.72 7.45 3.10
CA LEU A 46 17.66 6.65 3.74
C LEU A 46 17.83 6.56 5.26
N ASP A 47 16.75 6.82 5.99
CA ASP A 47 16.62 6.39 7.39
C ASP A 47 16.16 4.93 7.42
N VAL A 48 17.11 4.01 7.57
CA VAL A 48 16.84 2.57 7.53
C VAL A 48 16.56 2.02 8.92
N ARG A 49 15.34 1.55 9.15
CA ARG A 49 14.96 0.76 10.33
C ARG A 49 14.97 -0.72 9.99
N VAL A 50 15.59 -1.52 10.85
CA VAL A 50 15.68 -2.97 10.67
C VAL A 50 14.74 -3.65 11.63
N GLY A 51 13.78 -4.42 11.10
CA GLY A 51 12.80 -5.15 11.92
C GLY A 51 11.72 -5.81 11.06
N ASP A 52 10.92 -6.68 11.68
CA ASP A 52 9.69 -7.20 11.09
C ASP A 52 8.50 -6.43 11.67
N ILE A 53 7.67 -5.86 10.80
CA ILE A 53 6.50 -5.06 11.19
C ILE A 53 5.53 -5.85 12.09
N ALA A 54 5.49 -7.18 11.94
CA ALA A 54 4.65 -8.04 12.76
C ALA A 54 5.19 -8.27 14.18
N GLU A 55 6.49 -8.00 14.39
CA GLU A 55 7.21 -8.28 15.65
C GLU A 55 7.59 -7.02 16.42
N LEU A 56 7.43 -5.82 15.83
CA LEU A 56 7.76 -4.56 16.49
C LEU A 56 6.89 -4.34 17.75
N SER A 57 7.55 -4.01 18.85
CA SER A 57 6.91 -3.52 20.06
C SER A 57 6.24 -2.15 19.85
N THR A 58 5.35 -1.76 20.78
CA THR A 58 4.73 -0.43 20.76
C THR A 58 5.76 0.71 20.72
N ASN A 59 6.88 0.57 21.45
CA ASN A 59 7.91 1.61 21.49
C ASN A 59 8.66 1.70 20.15
N GLU A 60 8.95 0.57 19.52
CA GLU A 60 9.58 0.54 18.20
C GLU A 60 8.65 1.08 17.12
N LEU A 61 7.36 0.78 17.18
CA LEU A 61 6.35 1.37 16.29
C LEU A 61 6.24 2.89 16.46
N ASN A 62 6.20 3.38 17.70
CA ASN A 62 6.20 4.82 17.97
C ASN A 62 7.46 5.51 17.43
N ALA A 63 8.63 4.89 17.62
CA ALA A 63 9.89 5.39 17.06
C ALA A 63 9.92 5.32 15.52
N LEU A 64 9.24 4.35 14.92
CA LEU A 64 9.12 4.20 13.47
C LEU A 64 8.28 5.31 12.85
N VAL A 65 7.15 5.67 13.47
CA VAL A 65 6.22 6.70 12.97
C VAL A 65 6.56 8.12 13.44
N SER A 66 7.49 8.28 14.39
CA SER A 66 7.88 9.59 14.89
C SER A 66 8.37 10.53 13.77
N GLY A 67 7.73 11.69 13.66
CA GLY A 67 8.04 12.71 12.65
C GLY A 67 7.65 12.36 11.22
N VAL A 68 6.84 11.30 11.02
CA VAL A 68 6.34 10.89 9.69
C VAL A 68 5.09 11.68 9.33
N GLN A 69 5.07 12.28 8.14
CA GLN A 69 3.90 13.00 7.60
C GLN A 69 3.14 12.16 6.56
N THR A 70 3.78 11.14 6.00
CA THR A 70 3.17 10.26 5.01
C THR A 70 3.67 8.83 5.18
N VAL A 71 2.74 7.88 5.17
CA VAL A 71 3.01 6.44 5.14
C VAL A 71 2.60 5.90 3.78
N ILE A 72 3.53 5.26 3.08
CA ILE A 72 3.26 4.47 1.88
C ILE A 72 3.39 2.99 2.24
N CYS A 73 2.30 2.25 2.15
CA CYS A 73 2.24 0.84 2.49
C CYS A 73 2.15 -0.02 1.22
N CYS A 74 3.26 -0.66 0.88
CA CYS A 74 3.38 -1.66 -0.19
C CYS A 74 3.54 -3.08 0.37
N LEU A 75 3.10 -3.31 1.62
CA LEU A 75 3.15 -4.64 2.23
C LEU A 75 2.28 -5.63 1.46
N GLY A 76 2.76 -6.86 1.38
CA GLY A 76 2.04 -7.95 0.75
C GLY A 76 2.66 -9.29 1.13
N HIS A 77 1.88 -10.34 0.95
CA HIS A 77 2.35 -11.70 1.14
C HIS A 77 3.35 -12.06 0.04
N ARG A 78 4.43 -12.77 0.41
CA ARG A 78 5.37 -13.31 -0.59
C ARG A 78 4.66 -14.39 -1.41
N PRO A 79 4.86 -14.46 -2.74
CA PRO A 79 4.23 -15.46 -3.61
C PRO A 79 4.92 -16.84 -3.48
N THR A 80 5.07 -17.30 -2.24
CA THR A 80 5.56 -18.64 -1.90
C THR A 80 4.50 -19.31 -1.05
N PHE A 81 4.48 -20.64 -1.02
CA PHE A 81 3.51 -21.39 -0.21
C PHE A 81 3.55 -20.94 1.26
N GLN A 82 4.75 -20.83 1.83
CA GLN A 82 4.93 -20.34 3.19
C GLN A 82 4.52 -18.87 3.37
N GLY A 83 4.73 -18.01 2.36
CA GLY A 83 4.34 -16.60 2.44
C GLY A 83 2.82 -16.39 2.37
N ILE A 84 2.11 -17.24 1.64
CA ILE A 84 0.66 -17.18 1.44
C ILE A 84 -0.08 -17.85 2.60
N TYR A 85 0.39 -19.03 3.05
CA TYR A 85 -0.34 -19.87 4.01
C TYR A 85 0.25 -19.88 5.43
N GLY A 86 1.52 -19.50 5.56
CA GLY A 86 2.20 -19.39 6.84
C GLY A 86 1.83 -18.12 7.62
N PRO A 87 2.23 -18.04 8.91
CA PRO A 87 2.05 -16.83 9.70
C PRO A 87 3.02 -15.70 9.27
N PRO A 88 2.66 -14.42 9.48
CA PRO A 88 1.33 -13.96 9.89
C PRO A 88 0.35 -13.96 8.70
N ARG A 89 -0.86 -14.51 8.91
CA ARG A 89 -1.93 -14.58 7.88
C ARG A 89 -2.73 -13.27 7.72
N ARG A 90 -2.46 -12.29 8.57
CA ARG A 90 -3.13 -10.98 8.60
C ARG A 90 -2.13 -9.83 8.59
N LEU A 91 -1.01 -10.04 7.87
CA LEU A 91 0.15 -9.18 7.87
C LEU A 91 -0.21 -7.72 7.59
N VAL A 92 -0.96 -7.49 6.51
CA VAL A 92 -1.24 -6.14 6.02
C VAL A 92 -2.25 -5.46 6.94
N ARG A 93 -3.32 -6.15 7.34
CA ARG A 93 -4.30 -5.62 8.30
C ARG A 93 -3.65 -5.25 9.63
N ASP A 94 -2.81 -6.13 10.18
CA ASP A 94 -2.13 -5.89 11.45
C ASP A 94 -1.16 -4.72 11.37
N ALA A 95 -0.38 -4.64 10.29
CA ALA A 95 0.52 -3.52 10.07
C ALA A 95 -0.25 -2.20 10.00
N VAL A 96 -1.32 -2.12 9.18
CA VAL A 96 -2.17 -0.93 9.07
C VAL A 96 -2.72 -0.53 10.45
N ARG A 97 -3.34 -1.46 11.19
CA ARG A 97 -3.89 -1.19 12.52
C ARG A 97 -2.83 -0.67 13.48
N ASN A 98 -1.69 -1.35 13.55
CA ASN A 98 -0.66 -1.05 14.55
C ASN A 98 0.04 0.29 14.24
N VAL A 99 0.25 0.60 12.96
CA VAL A 99 0.80 1.89 12.51
C VAL A 99 -0.19 3.02 12.77
N CYS A 100 -1.46 2.86 12.43
CA CYS A 100 -2.49 3.89 12.71
C CYS A 100 -2.60 4.15 14.23
N LYS A 101 -2.59 3.09 15.06
CA LYS A 101 -2.58 3.24 16.53
C LYS A 101 -1.34 3.99 17.04
N ALA A 102 -0.17 3.78 16.43
CA ALA A 102 1.05 4.47 16.82
C ALA A 102 1.00 5.95 16.42
N ILE A 103 0.43 6.27 15.25
CA ILE A 103 0.20 7.65 14.79
C ILE A 103 -0.76 8.37 15.75
N ASP A 104 -1.91 7.78 16.02
CA ASP A 104 -2.94 8.32 16.92
C ASP A 104 -2.36 8.66 18.30
N LYS A 105 -1.63 7.73 18.91
CA LYS A 105 -0.96 7.93 20.21
C LYS A 105 0.16 8.97 20.20
N SER A 106 0.77 9.23 19.04
CA SER A 106 1.82 10.23 18.95
C SER A 106 1.29 11.67 19.07
N HIS A 107 -0.05 11.84 19.08
CA HIS A 107 -0.75 13.13 19.21
C HIS A 107 -0.12 14.23 18.34
N ALA A 108 0.30 13.86 17.13
CA ALA A 108 0.76 14.85 16.18
C ALA A 108 -0.44 15.75 15.83
N HIS A 109 -0.32 17.05 16.06
CA HIS A 109 -1.34 18.05 15.67
C HIS A 109 -1.57 18.13 14.14
N THR A 110 -0.94 17.25 13.37
CA THR A 110 -0.95 17.21 11.91
C THR A 110 -1.44 15.86 11.43
N GLN A 111 -2.45 15.87 10.56
CA GLN A 111 -2.94 14.68 9.87
C GLN A 111 -1.81 14.01 9.07
N VAL A 112 -1.67 12.69 9.23
CA VAL A 112 -0.71 11.87 8.48
C VAL A 112 -1.42 11.28 7.26
N LYS A 113 -0.84 11.47 6.08
CA LYS A 113 -1.31 10.82 4.86
C LYS A 113 -0.97 9.34 4.90
N PHE A 114 -1.93 8.44 4.68
CA PHE A 114 -1.71 7.01 4.60
C PHE A 114 -2.15 6.47 3.23
N ILE A 115 -1.18 6.08 2.42
CA ILE A 115 -1.39 5.55 1.07
C ILE A 115 -1.17 4.04 1.11
N LEU A 116 -2.26 3.27 0.98
CA LEU A 116 -2.22 1.81 1.01
C LEU A 116 -2.33 1.25 -0.41
N MET A 117 -1.34 0.47 -0.84
CA MET A 117 -1.46 -0.36 -2.02
C MET A 117 -2.36 -1.56 -1.71
N ASN A 118 -3.36 -1.79 -2.55
CA ASN A 118 -4.28 -2.91 -2.45
C ASN A 118 -4.48 -3.51 -3.87
N SER A 119 -5.69 -3.96 -4.23
CA SER A 119 -5.99 -4.56 -5.52
C SER A 119 -7.43 -4.27 -5.94
N THR A 120 -7.69 -4.24 -7.25
CA THR A 120 -9.04 -4.23 -7.84
C THR A 120 -9.91 -5.41 -7.42
N GLY A 121 -9.29 -6.54 -7.03
CA GLY A 121 -10.00 -7.68 -6.46
C GLY A 121 -10.60 -7.41 -5.08
N CYS A 122 -10.14 -6.37 -4.38
CA CYS A 122 -10.71 -5.94 -3.11
C CYS A 122 -11.76 -4.84 -3.34
N ARG A 123 -13.03 -5.23 -3.22
CA ARG A 123 -14.18 -4.34 -3.43
C ARG A 123 -14.18 -3.19 -2.41
N ASN A 124 -14.55 -2.00 -2.85
CA ASN A 124 -14.91 -0.94 -1.95
C ASN A 124 -16.39 -1.07 -1.55
N GLU A 125 -16.65 -1.50 -0.31
CA GLU A 125 -17.99 -1.68 0.26
C GLU A 125 -18.80 -0.37 0.34
N LEU A 126 -18.13 0.79 0.36
CA LEU A 126 -18.77 2.11 0.36
C LEU A 126 -19.25 2.54 -1.03
N LEU A 127 -18.74 1.88 -2.08
CA LEU A 127 -19.12 2.15 -3.46
C LEU A 127 -20.13 1.10 -3.94
N ASN A 128 -21.05 1.52 -4.78
CA ASN A 128 -22.04 0.64 -5.42
C ASN A 128 -21.40 -0.17 -6.58
N GLU A 129 -20.22 -0.76 -6.33
CA GLU A 129 -19.54 -1.68 -7.24
C GLU A 129 -20.35 -2.98 -7.33
N ARG A 130 -20.82 -3.33 -8.53
CA ARG A 130 -21.69 -4.50 -8.79
C ARG A 130 -20.99 -5.52 -9.68
N PRO A 131 -20.01 -6.28 -9.18
CA PRO A 131 -19.38 -7.34 -9.95
C PRO A 131 -20.40 -8.42 -10.32
N SER A 132 -20.14 -9.17 -11.39
CA SER A 132 -21.00 -10.26 -11.86
C SER A 132 -21.20 -11.35 -10.79
N LEU A 133 -22.25 -12.16 -10.92
CA LEU A 133 -22.49 -13.31 -10.03
C LEU A 133 -21.32 -14.29 -10.02
N ALA A 134 -20.78 -14.60 -11.21
CA ALA A 134 -19.61 -15.45 -11.37
C ALA A 134 -18.39 -14.89 -10.63
N HIS A 135 -18.14 -13.58 -10.75
CA HIS A 135 -17.04 -12.93 -10.04
C HIS A 135 -17.21 -13.06 -8.53
N ARG A 136 -18.41 -12.83 -8.00
CA ARG A 136 -18.68 -12.96 -6.56
C ARG A 136 -18.45 -14.38 -6.06
N ALA A 137 -18.80 -15.40 -6.86
CA ALA A 137 -18.54 -16.80 -6.52
C ALA A 137 -17.03 -17.10 -6.44
N VAL A 138 -16.25 -16.63 -7.41
CA VAL A 138 -14.79 -16.79 -7.39
C VAL A 138 -14.17 -16.04 -6.20
N VAL A 139 -14.57 -14.79 -5.94
CA VAL A 139 -14.10 -14.04 -4.76
C VAL A 139 -14.43 -14.76 -3.45
N ALA A 140 -15.60 -15.36 -3.32
CA ALA A 140 -15.95 -16.16 -2.14
C ALA A 140 -15.00 -17.36 -1.95
N LEU A 141 -14.62 -18.02 -3.04
CA LEU A 141 -13.60 -19.08 -3.00
C LEU A 141 -12.21 -18.54 -2.63
N LEU A 142 -11.79 -17.40 -3.20
CA LEU A 142 -10.50 -16.77 -2.85
C LEU A 142 -10.43 -16.38 -1.38
N ARG A 143 -11.54 -15.88 -0.79
CA ARG A 143 -11.62 -15.60 0.65
C ARG A 143 -11.36 -16.84 1.53
N LEU A 144 -11.77 -18.02 1.07
CA LEU A 144 -11.59 -19.28 1.77
C LEU A 144 -10.18 -19.86 1.55
N CYS A 145 -9.68 -19.81 0.31
CA CYS A 145 -8.50 -20.54 -0.12
C CYS A 145 -7.20 -19.73 -0.14
N LEU A 146 -7.27 -18.40 -0.16
CA LEU A 146 -6.10 -17.52 -0.25
C LEU A 146 -6.11 -16.52 0.91
N PRO A 147 -5.41 -16.81 2.02
CA PRO A 147 -5.31 -15.90 3.17
C PRO A 147 -4.96 -14.44 2.84
N PRO A 148 -4.13 -14.13 1.82
CA PRO A 148 -3.84 -12.75 1.44
C PRO A 148 -5.07 -11.94 0.99
N HIS A 149 -6.08 -12.59 0.41
CA HIS A 149 -7.27 -11.89 -0.10
C HIS A 149 -8.13 -11.26 1.02
N PRO A 150 -8.63 -12.02 2.02
CA PRO A 150 -9.37 -11.42 3.12
C PRO A 150 -8.46 -10.52 3.97
N ASP A 151 -7.14 -10.72 4.01
CA ASP A 151 -6.20 -9.79 4.67
C ASP A 151 -6.23 -8.41 4.02
N ASN A 152 -6.10 -8.33 2.69
CA ASN A 152 -6.17 -7.08 1.95
C ASN A 152 -7.54 -6.38 2.06
N GLU A 153 -8.65 -7.13 2.03
CA GLU A 153 -9.99 -6.57 2.29
C GLU A 153 -10.07 -5.98 3.72
N ALA A 154 -9.57 -6.72 4.70
CA ALA A 154 -9.55 -6.27 6.10
C ALA A 154 -8.61 -5.07 6.32
N ALA A 155 -7.48 -4.99 5.61
CA ALA A 155 -6.55 -3.86 5.68
C ALA A 155 -7.19 -2.56 5.19
N ALA A 156 -7.88 -2.59 4.04
CA ALA A 156 -8.63 -1.43 3.56
C ALA A 156 -9.74 -1.02 4.53
N ARG A 157 -10.53 -1.99 5.03
CA ARG A 157 -11.58 -1.70 6.02
C ARG A 157 -11.01 -1.10 7.31
N THR A 158 -9.89 -1.64 7.78
CA THR A 158 -9.18 -1.13 8.96
C THR A 158 -8.75 0.31 8.74
N LEU A 159 -8.07 0.62 7.62
CA LEU A 159 -7.61 1.97 7.34
C LEU A 159 -8.78 2.98 7.28
N ARG A 160 -9.88 2.61 6.62
CA ARG A 160 -11.10 3.44 6.57
C ARG A 160 -11.69 3.70 7.95
N ALA A 161 -11.70 2.69 8.82
CA ALA A 161 -12.21 2.84 10.19
C ALA A 161 -11.34 3.77 11.06
N TYR A 162 -10.05 3.88 10.75
CA TYR A 162 -9.12 4.84 11.36
C TYR A 162 -9.16 6.23 10.72
N SER A 163 -10.08 6.48 9.79
CA SER A 163 -10.23 7.79 9.16
C SER A 163 -11.25 8.62 9.90
N THR A 164 -10.88 9.18 11.04
CA THR A 164 -11.71 10.16 11.75
C THR A 164 -10.93 11.44 11.99
N ILE A 165 -11.63 12.56 12.18
CA ILE A 165 -10.99 13.84 12.56
C ILE A 165 -10.10 13.66 13.79
N GLU A 166 -10.45 12.73 14.68
CA GLU A 166 -9.78 12.49 15.97
C GLU A 166 -8.50 11.64 15.87
N THR A 167 -8.39 10.77 14.87
CA THR A 167 -7.33 9.74 14.79
C THR A 167 -6.06 10.21 14.07
N GLY A 168 -6.08 11.40 13.46
CA GLY A 168 -4.91 12.01 12.82
C GLY A 168 -4.44 11.28 11.55
N VAL A 169 -5.28 10.46 10.92
CA VAL A 169 -4.96 9.73 9.68
C VAL A 169 -5.96 10.05 8.58
N ASP A 170 -5.45 10.62 7.50
CA ASP A 170 -6.14 10.73 6.22
C ASP A 170 -5.61 9.66 5.26
N TRP A 171 -6.44 9.13 4.36
CA TRP A 171 -6.05 7.94 3.60
C TRP A 171 -6.43 7.94 2.12
N VAL A 172 -5.69 7.12 1.36
CA VAL A 172 -6.04 6.67 0.01
C VAL A 172 -5.72 5.19 -0.13
N VAL A 173 -6.63 4.40 -0.72
CA VAL A 173 -6.39 2.99 -1.05
C VAL A 173 -6.20 2.83 -2.56
N VAL A 174 -4.95 2.73 -3.02
CA VAL A 174 -4.62 2.56 -4.43
C VAL A 174 -4.85 1.11 -4.85
N ARG A 175 -5.70 0.88 -5.86
CA ARG A 175 -6.10 -0.45 -6.34
C ARG A 175 -5.59 -0.69 -7.76
N PRO A 176 -4.34 -1.13 -7.96
CA PRO A 176 -3.90 -1.63 -9.25
C PRO A 176 -4.64 -2.91 -9.64
N ASP A 177 -4.70 -3.17 -10.94
CA ASP A 177 -5.14 -4.45 -11.49
C ASP A 177 -3.94 -5.38 -11.69
N SER A 178 -3.95 -6.26 -12.69
CA SER A 178 -2.87 -7.24 -12.91
C SER A 178 -1.52 -6.55 -13.10
N LEU A 179 -0.63 -6.78 -12.14
CA LEU A 179 0.67 -6.12 -12.08
C LEU A 179 1.66 -6.72 -13.09
N ILE A 180 2.21 -5.87 -13.95
CA ILE A 180 3.31 -6.19 -14.86
C ILE A 180 4.57 -5.38 -14.50
N ASP A 181 5.71 -5.78 -15.03
CA ASP A 181 6.96 -5.03 -14.87
C ASP A 181 7.28 -4.30 -16.18
N GLU A 182 7.53 -3.01 -16.08
CA GLU A 182 7.98 -2.13 -17.17
C GLU A 182 9.15 -1.29 -16.66
N PRO A 183 10.10 -0.91 -17.53
CA PRO A 183 11.32 -0.22 -17.10
C PRO A 183 11.07 1.25 -16.74
N GLU A 184 10.07 1.87 -17.34
CA GLU A 184 9.83 3.31 -17.24
C GLU A 184 8.37 3.63 -16.98
N VAL A 185 8.13 4.80 -16.37
CA VAL A 185 6.76 5.33 -16.18
C VAL A 185 6.17 5.63 -17.55
N SER A 186 4.97 5.09 -17.80
CA SER A 186 4.20 5.32 -19.02
C SER A 186 2.90 6.05 -18.69
N ALA A 187 2.13 6.44 -19.72
CA ALA A 187 0.79 6.95 -19.52
C ALA A 187 -0.12 5.91 -18.82
N TYR A 188 -0.94 6.39 -17.89
CA TYR A 188 -1.92 5.59 -17.16
C TYR A 188 -3.14 6.43 -16.83
N VAL A 189 -4.26 5.75 -16.57
CA VAL A 189 -5.54 6.38 -16.23
C VAL A 189 -6.01 5.92 -14.85
N ILE A 190 -6.66 6.83 -14.13
CA ILE A 190 -7.16 6.61 -12.78
C ILE A 190 -8.69 6.70 -12.80
N HIS A 191 -9.36 5.73 -12.20
CA HIS A 191 -10.82 5.69 -12.10
C HIS A 191 -11.27 5.57 -10.64
N PRO A 192 -12.44 6.12 -10.26
CA PRO A 192 -12.95 6.00 -8.90
C PRO A 192 -13.36 4.56 -8.52
N SER A 193 -13.75 3.77 -9.52
CA SER A 193 -14.17 2.37 -9.40
C SER A 193 -13.59 1.53 -10.53
N PRO A 194 -13.50 0.19 -10.38
CA PRO A 194 -13.08 -0.68 -11.46
C PRO A 194 -14.00 -0.52 -12.66
N ILE A 195 -13.41 -0.28 -13.84
CA ILE A 195 -14.12 -0.26 -15.13
C ILE A 195 -14.01 -1.61 -15.86
N ARG A 196 -13.29 -2.55 -15.27
CA ARG A 196 -13.05 -3.91 -15.77
C ARG A 196 -13.27 -4.92 -14.65
N ASP A 197 -13.62 -6.15 -15.03
CA ASP A 197 -13.76 -7.25 -14.08
C ASP A 197 -12.37 -7.78 -13.72
N ALA A 198 -11.94 -7.67 -12.46
CA ALA A 198 -10.61 -8.06 -11.99
C ALA A 198 -10.30 -9.57 -12.12
N ILE A 199 -11.30 -10.41 -12.42
CA ILE A 199 -11.13 -11.86 -12.54
C ILE A 199 -11.25 -12.29 -14.00
N PHE A 200 -12.27 -11.83 -14.70
CA PHE A 200 -12.59 -12.31 -16.06
C PHE A 200 -12.16 -11.36 -17.18
N ASN A 201 -11.75 -10.14 -16.87
CA ASN A 201 -11.33 -9.15 -17.86
C ASN A 201 -10.32 -8.15 -17.25
N ALA A 202 -9.36 -8.66 -16.49
CA ALA A 202 -8.42 -7.81 -15.76
C ALA A 202 -7.69 -6.86 -16.72
N GLY A 203 -7.57 -5.60 -16.30
CA GLY A 203 -6.63 -4.67 -16.94
C GLY A 203 -5.20 -4.97 -16.50
N GLN A 204 -4.25 -4.24 -17.07
CA GLN A 204 -2.85 -4.29 -16.68
C GLN A 204 -2.41 -2.97 -16.05
N THR A 205 -1.51 -3.06 -15.07
CA THR A 205 -0.89 -1.91 -14.43
C THR A 205 0.59 -2.23 -14.21
N SER A 206 1.50 -1.38 -14.69
CA SER A 206 2.92 -1.60 -14.42
C SER A 206 3.26 -1.21 -12.98
N ARG A 207 4.12 -1.97 -12.31
CA ARG A 207 4.54 -1.66 -10.93
C ARG A 207 5.18 -0.28 -10.81
N ILE A 208 5.90 0.15 -11.86
CA ILE A 208 6.51 1.49 -11.92
C ILE A 208 5.45 2.61 -11.99
N ASN A 209 4.32 2.39 -12.68
CA ASN A 209 3.19 3.32 -12.70
C ASN A 209 2.45 3.36 -11.35
N VAL A 210 2.30 2.20 -10.69
CA VAL A 210 1.73 2.15 -9.32
C VAL A 210 2.60 2.95 -8.36
N ALA A 211 3.92 2.69 -8.38
CA ALA A 211 4.88 3.41 -7.56
C ALA A 211 4.84 4.92 -7.84
N HIS A 212 4.78 5.30 -9.11
CA HIS A 212 4.66 6.70 -9.52
C HIS A 212 3.41 7.36 -8.97
N PHE A 213 2.23 6.75 -9.17
CA PHE A 213 0.99 7.30 -8.64
C PHE A 213 0.99 7.41 -7.10
N MET A 214 1.54 6.43 -6.39
CA MET A 214 1.68 6.48 -4.93
C MET A 214 2.64 7.60 -4.48
N CYS A 215 3.73 7.84 -5.20
CA CYS A 215 4.63 8.97 -4.92
C CYS A 215 3.92 10.29 -5.20
N GLN A 216 3.22 10.44 -6.33
CA GLN A 216 2.46 11.65 -6.64
C GLN A 216 1.39 11.95 -5.59
N LEU A 217 0.70 10.95 -5.04
CA LEU A 217 -0.24 11.15 -3.92
C LEU A 217 0.44 11.71 -2.65
N ALA A 218 1.71 11.37 -2.42
CA ALA A 218 2.47 11.91 -1.30
C ALA A 218 2.88 13.36 -1.54
N LEU A 219 3.35 13.67 -2.76
CA LEU A 219 4.05 14.91 -3.09
C LEU A 219 3.14 16.02 -3.64
N ASP A 220 2.11 15.67 -4.42
CA ASP A 220 1.17 16.61 -5.02
C ASP A 220 -0.06 16.79 -4.12
N SER A 221 -0.19 17.97 -3.52
CA SER A 221 -1.31 18.33 -2.65
C SER A 221 -2.65 18.39 -3.39
N GLY A 222 -2.68 18.78 -4.67
CA GLY A 222 -3.89 18.81 -5.48
C GLY A 222 -4.38 17.40 -5.79
N LEU A 223 -3.48 16.52 -6.21
CA LEU A 223 -3.79 15.11 -6.44
C LEU A 223 -4.23 14.41 -5.14
N TRP A 224 -3.58 14.74 -4.02
CA TRP A 224 -3.99 14.24 -2.70
C TRP A 224 -5.44 14.65 -2.37
N LEU A 225 -5.77 15.95 -2.45
CA LEU A 225 -7.12 16.44 -2.17
C LEU A 225 -8.18 15.82 -3.08
N GLN A 226 -7.81 15.53 -4.33
CA GLN A 226 -8.71 14.85 -5.26
C GLN A 226 -9.07 13.43 -4.82
N TRP A 227 -8.15 12.69 -4.18
CA TRP A 227 -8.30 11.26 -3.89
C TRP A 227 -8.40 10.90 -2.41
N GLN A 228 -8.18 11.86 -1.50
CA GLN A 228 -8.33 11.67 -0.06
C GLN A 228 -9.70 11.07 0.27
N GLY A 229 -9.71 10.03 1.09
CA GLY A 229 -10.92 9.30 1.48
C GLY A 229 -11.46 8.36 0.39
N GLN A 230 -10.71 8.08 -0.67
CA GLN A 230 -11.15 7.27 -1.80
C GLN A 230 -10.26 6.05 -2.07
N SER A 231 -10.76 5.15 -2.92
CA SER A 231 -10.05 3.94 -3.33
C SER A 231 -9.84 3.91 -4.85
N PRO A 232 -9.00 4.79 -5.43
CA PRO A 232 -8.80 4.87 -6.87
C PRO A 232 -8.27 3.56 -7.46
N VAL A 233 -8.65 3.29 -8.70
CA VAL A 233 -8.18 2.18 -9.52
C VAL A 233 -7.26 2.70 -10.62
N LEU A 234 -6.17 1.98 -10.88
CA LEU A 234 -5.14 2.38 -11.82
C LEU A 234 -5.03 1.39 -12.98
N TYR A 235 -5.05 1.87 -14.22
CA TYR A 235 -4.79 1.07 -15.42
C TYR A 235 -3.73 1.73 -16.29
N ASN A 236 -2.83 0.95 -16.87
CA ASN A 236 -1.99 1.45 -17.94
C ASN A 236 -2.88 1.94 -19.08
N GLN A 237 -2.55 3.10 -19.64
CA GLN A 237 -3.18 3.53 -20.88
C GLN A 237 -2.57 2.65 -21.97
N SER A 238 -3.40 1.84 -22.62
CA SER A 238 -2.95 1.08 -23.80
C SER A 238 -2.30 2.09 -24.76
N GLN A 239 -1.03 1.86 -25.10
CA GLN A 239 -0.51 2.53 -26.29
C GLN A 239 -1.37 2.06 -27.47
N PRO A 240 -1.79 2.99 -28.35
CA PRO A 240 -2.65 2.65 -29.49
C PRO A 240 -2.06 1.55 -30.37
#